data_AF-A0AAY5ERH6-F1
#
_entry.id   AF-A0AAY5ERH6-F1
#
_cell.length_a   1.000
_cell.length_b   1.000
_cell.length_c   1.000
_cell.angle_alpha   90.00
_cell.angle_beta   90.00
_cell.angle_gamma   90.00
#
_symmetry.space_group_name_H-M   'P 1'
#
loop_
_entity.id
_entity.type
_entity.pdbx_description
1 polymer ?
#
loop_
_entity_poly.entity_id
_entity_poly.type
_entity_poly.pdbx_seq_one_letter_code
_entity_poly.pdbx_strand_id
1 'polypeptide(L)'
;VVIMVAGFLAVIIQSVLLQGGVSIIISDSAQGGRLNIWDFDPNPLRRHTFWTVIIGGAFLWTSAYGINQTQVQRYVSCKSLFHAKMSLYVNLVSLWTINLCSIFCGLCLYSVYKNCDPWTAKRVNTQDQLMPYLVLDILRAYPGIPGLFVAAVYSGTLSTVSSSVNALAAVTVTDLIRPYFSFSEQQLIWTSKGLSDQCCT
;
A
#
# COMPACT_ATOMS: atom_id res chain seq x y z
N VAL A 1 10.08 0.50 0.42
CA VAL A 1 9.75 -0.89 0.85
C VAL A 1 10.40 -1.22 2.17
N VAL A 2 11.74 -1.23 2.28
CA VAL A 2 12.47 -1.60 3.51
C VAL A 2 11.97 -0.85 4.74
N ILE A 3 11.83 0.48 4.66
CA ILE A 3 11.35 1.29 5.79
C ILE A 3 9.90 0.92 6.18
N MET A 4 9.03 0.63 5.20
CA MET A 4 7.64 0.20 5.49
C MET A 4 7.62 -1.16 6.18
N VAL A 5 8.42 -2.12 5.70
CA VAL A 5 8.55 -3.45 6.32
C VAL A 5 9.09 -3.33 7.74
N ALA A 6 10.12 -2.50 7.97
CA ALA A 6 10.64 -2.23 9.30
C ALA A 6 9.57 -1.62 10.23
N GLY A 7 8.75 -0.70 9.72
CA GLY A 7 7.62 -0.12 10.45
C GLY A 7 6.59 -1.18 10.86
N PHE A 8 6.17 -2.04 9.93
CA PHE A 8 5.25 -3.14 10.24
C PHE A 8 5.86 -4.10 11.27
N LEU A 9 7.13 -4.51 11.10
CA LEU A 9 7.82 -5.38 12.04
C LEU A 9 7.89 -4.77 13.45
N ALA A 10 8.17 -3.48 13.57
CA ALA A 10 8.19 -2.80 14.87
C ALA A 10 6.81 -2.86 15.57
N VAL A 11 5.73 -2.60 14.83
CA VAL A 11 4.35 -2.71 15.34
C VAL A 11 4.03 -4.14 15.75
N ILE A 12 4.42 -5.12 14.94
CA ILE A 12 4.20 -6.55 15.21
C ILE A 12 4.93 -6.96 16.49
N ILE A 13 6.22 -6.65 16.61
CA ILE A 13 7.04 -7.04 17.76
C ILE A 13 6.45 -6.46 19.04
N GLN A 14 6.13 -5.15 19.07
CA GLN A 14 5.52 -4.57 20.27
C GLN A 14 4.14 -5.11 20.58
N SER A 15 3.31 -5.36 19.57
CA SER A 15 1.99 -5.95 19.81
C SER A 15 2.10 -7.36 20.40
N VAL A 16 3.05 -8.17 19.92
CA VAL A 16 3.32 -9.52 20.43
C VAL A 16 3.83 -9.48 21.87
N LEU A 17 4.73 -8.54 22.19
CA LEU A 17 5.22 -8.37 23.56
C LEU A 17 4.12 -7.90 24.52
N LEU A 18 3.25 -6.98 24.09
CA LEU A 18 2.12 -6.50 24.89
C LEU A 18 1.09 -7.60 25.17
N GLN A 19 0.79 -8.44 24.19
CA GLN A 19 -0.17 -9.54 24.34
C GLN A 19 0.40 -10.79 24.99
N GLY A 20 1.72 -10.88 25.15
CA GLY A 20 2.38 -12.06 25.70
C GLY A 20 2.51 -13.24 24.73
N GLY A 21 2.37 -13.01 23.42
CA GLY A 21 2.67 -14.01 22.40
C GLY A 21 1.77 -13.97 21.15
N VAL A 22 2.28 -14.55 20.05
CA VAL A 22 1.56 -14.64 18.77
C VAL A 22 0.33 -15.55 18.85
N SER A 23 0.38 -16.60 19.68
CA SER A 23 -0.73 -17.55 19.84
C SER A 23 -2.00 -16.87 20.35
N ILE A 24 -1.86 -15.90 21.26
CA ILE A 24 -2.98 -15.14 21.82
C ILE A 24 -3.62 -14.29 20.72
N ILE A 25 -2.83 -13.58 19.92
CA ILE A 25 -3.32 -12.77 18.80
C ILE A 25 -4.12 -13.60 17.79
N ILE A 26 -3.63 -14.80 17.45
CA ILE A 26 -4.32 -15.71 16.52
C ILE A 26 -5.62 -16.23 17.14
N SER A 27 -5.58 -16.68 18.40
CA SER A 27 -6.76 -17.21 19.09
C SER A 27 -7.85 -16.15 19.32
N ASP A 28 -7.47 -14.92 19.68
CA ASP A 28 -8.37 -13.77 19.74
C ASP A 28 -9.03 -13.50 18.40
N SER A 29 -8.23 -13.48 17.33
CA SER A 29 -8.72 -13.25 15.97
C SER A 29 -9.64 -14.36 15.47
N ALA A 30 -9.38 -15.61 15.88
CA ALA A 30 -10.23 -16.76 15.60
C ALA A 30 -11.59 -16.63 16.31
N GLN A 31 -11.58 -16.35 17.62
CA GLN A 31 -12.80 -16.13 18.41
C GLN A 31 -13.61 -14.94 17.90
N GLY A 32 -12.94 -13.90 17.42
CA GLY A 32 -13.55 -12.72 16.83
C GLY A 32 -14.14 -12.90 15.43
N GLY A 33 -14.05 -14.11 14.86
CA GLY A 33 -14.53 -14.40 13.51
C GLY A 33 -13.75 -13.67 12.40
N ARG A 34 -12.54 -13.17 12.70
CA ARG A 34 -11.71 -12.42 11.74
C ARG A 34 -10.91 -13.32 10.80
N LEU A 35 -10.75 -14.59 11.15
CA LEU A 35 -10.02 -15.59 10.36
C LEU A 35 -10.92 -16.37 9.38
N ASN A 36 -11.87 -15.70 8.73
CA ASN A 36 -12.68 -16.35 7.69
C ASN A 36 -11.97 -16.24 6.33
N ILE A 37 -11.21 -17.29 5.99
CA ILE A 37 -10.39 -17.33 4.76
C ILE A 37 -11.22 -17.73 3.54
N TRP A 38 -12.29 -18.50 3.74
CA TRP A 38 -13.00 -19.20 2.67
C TRP A 38 -14.51 -18.87 2.70
N ASP A 39 -14.87 -17.69 2.20
CA ASP A 39 -16.26 -17.32 1.93
C ASP A 39 -16.59 -17.54 0.44
N PHE A 40 -17.31 -18.62 0.13
CA PHE A 40 -17.69 -19.01 -1.23
C PHE A 40 -19.04 -18.44 -1.70
N ASP A 41 -19.60 -17.46 -0.98
CA ASP A 41 -20.84 -16.79 -1.38
C ASP A 41 -20.69 -16.17 -2.79
N PRO A 42 -21.54 -16.55 -3.77
CA PRO A 42 -21.48 -16.02 -5.13
C PRO A 42 -22.06 -14.60 -5.28
N ASN A 43 -22.60 -14.00 -4.21
CA ASN A 43 -23.20 -12.67 -4.26
C ASN A 43 -22.16 -11.58 -4.62
N PRO A 44 -22.28 -10.90 -5.77
CA PRO A 44 -21.32 -9.89 -6.21
C PRO A 44 -21.35 -8.60 -5.38
N LEU A 45 -22.38 -8.38 -4.56
CA LEU A 45 -22.46 -7.23 -3.65
C LEU A 45 -21.61 -7.43 -2.39
N ARG A 46 -21.16 -8.67 -2.10
CA ARG A 46 -20.24 -8.93 -1.00
C ARG A 46 -18.81 -8.65 -1.43
N ARG A 47 -18.20 -7.69 -0.74
CA ARG A 47 -16.91 -7.08 -1.09
C ARG A 47 -15.70 -8.02 -1.02
N HIS A 48 -15.76 -9.04 -0.15
CA HIS A 48 -14.65 -9.94 0.14
C HIS A 48 -15.13 -11.39 0.16
N THR A 49 -15.34 -11.95 -1.03
CA THR A 49 -15.62 -13.38 -1.23
C THR A 49 -14.51 -14.00 -2.05
N PHE A 50 -14.40 -15.32 -2.03
CA PHE A 50 -13.45 -16.06 -2.86
C PHE A 50 -13.54 -15.63 -4.34
N TRP A 51 -14.76 -15.50 -4.86
CA TRP A 51 -15.00 -15.12 -6.25
C TRP A 51 -14.59 -13.69 -6.57
N THR A 52 -14.96 -12.73 -5.72
CA THR A 52 -14.63 -11.32 -5.94
C THR A 52 -13.13 -11.05 -5.80
N VAL A 53 -12.46 -11.76 -4.89
CA VAL A 53 -11.00 -11.65 -4.69
C VAL A 53 -10.23 -12.30 -5.84
N ILE A 54 -10.61 -13.51 -6.28
CA ILE A 54 -9.89 -14.20 -7.36
C ILE A 54 -10.15 -13.53 -8.71
N ILE A 55 -11.42 -13.35 -9.09
CA ILE A 55 -11.78 -12.79 -10.40
C ILE A 55 -11.44 -11.30 -10.43
N GLY A 56 -11.95 -10.53 -9.46
CA GLY A 56 -11.70 -9.10 -9.39
C GLY A 56 -10.22 -8.77 -9.16
N GLY A 57 -9.55 -9.54 -8.31
CA GLY A 57 -8.10 -9.41 -8.10
C GLY A 57 -7.31 -9.73 -9.35
N ALA A 58 -7.63 -10.79 -10.09
CA ALA A 58 -6.94 -11.11 -11.34
C ALA A 58 -7.00 -9.94 -12.33
N PHE A 59 -8.19 -9.40 -12.62
CA PHE A 59 -8.32 -8.23 -13.51
C PHE A 59 -7.60 -6.99 -12.99
N LEU A 60 -7.71 -6.71 -11.68
CA LEU A 60 -7.07 -5.55 -11.06
C LEU A 60 -5.55 -5.63 -11.13
N TRP A 61 -4.96 -6.79 -10.82
CA TRP A 61 -3.51 -6.99 -10.88
C TRP A 61 -3.00 -7.06 -12.32
N THR A 62 -3.71 -7.73 -13.23
CA THR A 62 -3.36 -7.75 -14.65
C THR A 62 -3.39 -6.35 -15.25
N SER A 63 -4.38 -5.53 -14.90
CA SER A 63 -4.44 -4.13 -15.33
C SER A 63 -3.28 -3.31 -14.73
N ALA A 64 -3.05 -3.45 -13.42
CA ALA A 64 -2.03 -2.71 -12.69
C ALA A 64 -0.60 -2.98 -13.20
N TYR A 65 -0.31 -4.18 -13.69
CA TYR A 65 1.02 -4.56 -14.21
C TYR A 65 1.11 -4.58 -15.74
N GLY A 66 -0.01 -4.77 -16.44
CA GLY A 66 -0.05 -4.93 -17.90
C GLY A 66 -0.27 -3.64 -18.67
N ILE A 67 -1.11 -2.72 -18.15
CA ILE A 67 -1.47 -1.48 -18.87
C ILE A 67 -1.11 -0.20 -18.12
N ASN A 68 -0.71 -0.29 -16.85
CA ASN A 68 -0.33 0.89 -16.08
C ASN A 68 0.97 1.50 -16.61
N GLN A 69 0.89 2.74 -17.08
CA GLN A 69 2.01 3.47 -17.64
C GLN A 69 3.24 3.51 -16.72
N THR A 70 3.03 3.66 -15.42
CA THR A 70 4.14 3.68 -14.44
C THR A 70 4.96 2.39 -14.48
N GLN A 71 4.30 1.25 -14.65
CA GLN A 71 4.96 -0.05 -14.69
C GLN A 71 5.60 -0.31 -16.05
N VAL A 72 4.90 0.02 -17.14
CA VAL A 72 5.43 -0.10 -18.51
C VAL A 72 6.74 0.69 -18.65
N GLN A 73 6.78 1.93 -18.15
CA GLN A 73 7.99 2.76 -18.18
C GLN A 73 9.17 2.12 -17.43
N ARG A 74 8.92 1.45 -16.29
CA ARG A 74 9.96 0.74 -15.53
C ARG A 74 10.54 -0.43 -16.31
N TYR A 75 9.72 -1.14 -17.09
CA TYR A 75 10.18 -2.25 -17.92
C TYR A 75 11.02 -1.78 -19.11
N VAL A 76 10.57 -0.74 -19.81
CA VAL A 76 11.26 -0.21 -21.00
C VAL A 76 12.58 0.49 -20.64
N SER A 77 12.70 1.01 -19.41
CA SER A 77 13.95 1.63 -18.92
C SER A 77 15.05 0.61 -18.57
N CYS A 78 14.75 -0.70 -18.55
CA CYS A 78 15.73 -1.73 -18.26
C CYS A 78 16.61 -2.04 -19.47
N LYS A 79 17.92 -2.23 -19.25
CA LYS A 79 18.90 -2.52 -20.32
C LYS A 79 18.67 -3.85 -21.06
N SER A 80 18.04 -4.82 -20.42
CA SER A 80 17.73 -6.11 -21.04
C SER A 80 16.46 -6.74 -20.47
N LEU A 81 15.87 -7.65 -21.25
CA LEU A 81 14.66 -8.38 -20.86
C LEU A 81 14.84 -9.16 -19.54
N PHE A 82 16.04 -9.70 -19.30
CA PHE A 82 16.36 -10.38 -18.04
C PHE A 82 16.25 -9.44 -16.83
N HIS A 83 16.80 -8.23 -16.93
CA HIS A 83 16.71 -7.23 -15.86
C HIS A 83 15.27 -6.76 -15.63
N ALA A 84 14.49 -6.59 -16.71
CA ALA A 84 13.08 -6.23 -16.61
C ALA A 84 12.27 -7.32 -15.86
N LYS A 85 12.47 -8.59 -16.23
CA LYS A 85 11.83 -9.74 -15.54
C LYS A 85 12.25 -9.83 -14.07
N MET A 86 13.54 -9.66 -13.78
CA MET A 86 14.04 -9.69 -12.40
C MET A 86 13.46 -8.56 -11.55
N SER A 87 13.37 -7.34 -12.10
CA SER A 87 12.74 -6.20 -11.45
C SER A 87 11.27 -6.47 -11.11
N LEU A 88 10.54 -7.11 -12.04
CA LEU A 88 9.15 -7.53 -11.82
C LEU A 88 9.03 -8.53 -10.66
N TYR A 89 9.85 -9.58 -10.63
CA TYR A 89 9.80 -10.57 -9.56
C TYR A 89 10.14 -9.99 -8.19
N VAL A 90 11.16 -9.12 -8.11
CA VAL A 90 11.52 -8.41 -6.87
C VAL A 90 10.36 -7.52 -6.41
N ASN A 91 9.68 -6.82 -7.33
CA ASN A 91 8.51 -6.03 -7.00
C ASN A 91 7.36 -6.88 -6.47
N LEU A 92 7.09 -8.03 -7.11
CA LEU A 92 6.05 -8.97 -6.69
C LEU A 92 6.33 -9.49 -5.28
N VAL A 93 7.53 -10.03 -5.02
CA VAL A 93 7.90 -10.54 -3.69
C VAL A 93 7.79 -9.44 -2.62
N SER A 94 8.20 -8.21 -2.95
CA SER A 94 8.08 -7.06 -2.04
C SER A 94 6.64 -6.74 -1.68
N LEU A 95 5.73 -6.79 -2.67
CA LEU A 95 4.32 -6.55 -2.49
C LEU A 95 3.67 -7.63 -1.61
N TRP A 96 3.94 -8.91 -1.89
CA TRP A 96 3.46 -10.02 -1.08
C TRP A 96 3.92 -9.90 0.37
N THR A 97 5.20 -9.56 0.58
CA THR A 97 5.76 -9.34 1.92
C THR A 97 5.01 -8.23 2.67
N ILE A 98 4.83 -7.07 2.05
CA ILE A 98 4.10 -5.95 2.66
C ILE A 98 2.66 -6.34 2.98
N ASN A 99 1.99 -7.04 2.08
CA ASN A 99 0.59 -7.43 2.27
C ASN A 99 0.43 -8.41 3.44
N LEU A 100 1.29 -9.42 3.53
CA LEU A 100 1.31 -10.37 4.66
C LEU A 100 1.58 -9.67 5.99
N CYS A 101 2.57 -8.76 6.03
CA CYS A 101 2.83 -7.95 7.22
C CYS A 101 1.62 -7.08 7.60
N SER A 102 0.96 -6.46 6.62
CA SER A 102 -0.22 -5.62 6.85
C SER A 102 -1.40 -6.42 7.41
N ILE A 103 -1.64 -7.63 6.89
CA ILE A 103 -2.68 -8.54 7.40
C ILE A 103 -2.38 -8.89 8.86
N PHE A 104 -1.15 -9.29 9.15
CA PHE A 104 -0.77 -9.67 10.51
C PHE A 104 -0.85 -8.48 11.49
N CYS A 105 -0.43 -7.28 11.07
CA CYS A 105 -0.65 -6.06 11.84
C CYS A 105 -2.13 -5.83 12.13
N GLY A 106 -3.02 -6.04 11.15
CA GLY A 106 -4.48 -5.95 11.35
C GLY A 106 -5.00 -6.90 12.43
N LEU A 107 -4.46 -8.13 12.49
CA LEU A 107 -4.78 -9.08 13.56
C LEU A 107 -4.26 -8.61 14.93
N CYS A 108 -3.03 -8.08 14.98
CA CYS A 108 -2.46 -7.47 16.18
C CYS A 108 -3.34 -6.33 16.70
N LEU A 109 -3.75 -5.41 15.82
CA LEU A 109 -4.65 -4.31 16.14
C LEU A 109 -5.97 -4.82 16.75
N TYR A 110 -6.56 -5.85 16.14
CA TYR A 110 -7.78 -6.45 16.64
C TYR A 110 -7.61 -7.06 18.04
N SER A 111 -6.54 -7.83 18.27
CA SER A 111 -6.25 -8.44 19.58
C SER A 111 -5.99 -7.36 20.65
N VAL A 112 -5.20 -6.32 20.35
CA VAL A 112 -4.92 -5.19 21.26
C VAL A 112 -6.20 -4.44 21.66
N TYR A 113 -7.11 -4.22 20.73
CA TYR A 113 -8.34 -3.45 20.98
C TYR A 113 -9.61 -4.30 21.15
N LYS A 114 -9.48 -5.62 21.35
CA LYS A 114 -10.61 -6.55 21.52
C LYS A 114 -11.61 -6.11 22.60
N ASN A 115 -11.09 -5.62 23.73
CA ASN A 115 -11.90 -5.25 24.90
C ASN A 115 -12.24 -3.75 24.96
N CYS A 116 -11.47 -2.89 24.30
CA CYS A 116 -11.65 -1.45 24.32
C CYS A 116 -11.33 -0.88 22.95
N ASP A 117 -12.32 -0.91 22.06
CA ASP A 117 -12.18 -0.39 20.70
C ASP A 117 -12.19 1.15 20.70
N PRO A 118 -11.09 1.81 20.29
CA PRO A 118 -11.00 3.27 20.25
C PRO A 118 -11.93 3.89 19.19
N TRP A 119 -12.40 3.13 18.20
CA TRP A 119 -13.42 3.59 17.26
C TRP A 119 -14.78 3.71 17.96
N THR A 120 -15.24 2.65 18.63
CA THR A 120 -16.50 2.68 19.39
C THR A 120 -16.45 3.69 20.54
N ALA A 121 -15.28 3.88 21.15
CA ALA A 121 -15.04 4.88 22.19
C ALA A 121 -14.95 6.34 21.69
N LYS A 122 -15.18 6.61 20.39
CA LYS A 122 -15.09 7.93 19.75
C LYS A 122 -13.74 8.65 19.93
N ARG A 123 -12.66 7.91 20.18
CA ARG A 123 -11.29 8.46 20.19
C ARG A 123 -10.72 8.59 18.78
N VAL A 124 -11.29 7.84 17.83
CA VAL A 124 -10.89 7.82 16.42
C VAL A 124 -12.13 8.00 15.55
N ASN A 125 -12.08 8.90 14.56
CA ASN A 125 -13.23 9.26 13.74
C ASN A 125 -13.47 8.25 12.59
N THR A 126 -12.40 7.69 12.04
CA THR A 126 -12.43 6.79 10.88
C THR A 126 -11.61 5.53 11.14
N GLN A 127 -12.06 4.38 10.62
CA GLN A 127 -11.37 3.10 10.83
C GLN A 127 -9.92 3.10 10.28
N ASP A 128 -9.63 3.90 9.25
CA ASP A 128 -8.28 4.00 8.66
C ASP A 128 -7.24 4.63 9.61
N GLN A 129 -7.69 5.35 10.63
CA GLN A 129 -6.82 5.99 11.62
C GLN A 129 -6.45 5.05 12.78
N LEU A 130 -7.06 3.86 12.87
CA LEU A 130 -6.80 2.88 13.92
C LEU A 130 -5.33 2.42 13.95
N MET A 131 -4.75 2.16 12.78
CA MET A 131 -3.36 1.73 12.68
C MET A 131 -2.38 2.80 13.17
N PRO A 132 -2.41 4.04 12.65
CA PRO A 132 -1.60 5.13 13.19
C PRO A 132 -1.83 5.36 14.69
N TYR A 133 -3.08 5.26 15.16
CA TYR A 133 -3.40 5.39 16.58
C TYR A 133 -2.75 4.30 17.42
N LEU A 134 -2.79 3.04 16.97
CA LEU A 134 -2.11 1.92 17.63
C LEU A 134 -0.61 2.18 17.77
N VAL A 135 0.05 2.62 16.69
CA VAL A 135 1.49 2.92 16.73
C VAL A 135 1.79 4.01 17.76
N LEU A 136 0.97 5.06 17.78
CA LEU A 136 1.08 6.15 18.76
C LEU A 136 0.77 5.72 20.19
N ASP A 137 0.10 4.59 20.41
CA ASP A 137 -0.27 4.07 21.73
C ASP A 137 0.79 3.10 22.26
N ILE A 138 1.20 2.12 21.45
CA ILE A 138 2.18 1.09 21.84
C ILE A 138 3.62 1.62 21.90
N LEU A 139 3.94 2.70 21.16
CA LEU A 139 5.29 3.27 21.10
C LEU A 139 5.44 4.56 21.91
N ARG A 140 4.49 4.91 22.79
CA ARG A 140 4.56 6.12 23.63
C ARG A 140 5.83 6.21 24.47
N ALA A 141 6.35 5.05 24.90
CA ALA A 141 7.55 4.98 25.72
C ALA A 141 8.84 5.36 24.97
N TYR A 142 8.83 5.36 23.63
CA TYR A 142 10.01 5.62 22.80
C TYR A 142 9.82 6.92 22.02
N PRO A 143 10.26 8.07 22.56
CA PRO A 143 10.15 9.34 21.86
C PRO A 143 10.91 9.28 20.52
N GLY A 144 10.28 9.78 19.45
CA GLY A 144 10.85 9.82 18.10
C GLY A 144 10.45 8.65 17.19
N ILE A 145 10.24 7.44 17.71
CA ILE A 145 9.83 6.29 16.89
C ILE A 145 8.45 6.49 16.23
N PRO A 146 7.40 6.98 16.93
CA PRO A 146 6.13 7.25 16.27
C PRO A 146 6.23 8.30 15.16
N GLY A 147 7.07 9.32 15.36
CA GLY A 147 7.34 10.34 14.34
C GLY A 147 8.03 9.75 13.11
N LEU A 148 9.00 8.86 13.31
CA LEU A 148 9.67 8.14 12.23
C LEU A 148 8.70 7.24 11.46
N PHE A 149 7.77 6.57 12.15
CA PHE A 149 6.73 5.76 11.51
C PHE A 149 5.83 6.62 10.61
N VAL A 150 5.32 7.74 11.12
CA VAL A 150 4.47 8.65 10.34
C VAL A 150 5.24 9.22 9.14
N ALA A 151 6.50 9.62 9.32
CA ALA A 151 7.36 10.09 8.23
C ALA A 151 7.58 9.02 7.16
N ALA A 152 7.77 7.76 7.55
CA ALA A 152 7.93 6.63 6.63
C ALA A 152 6.67 6.36 5.80
N VAL A 153 5.50 6.37 6.45
CA VAL A 153 4.19 6.20 5.76
C VAL A 153 3.95 7.34 4.77
N TYR A 154 4.23 8.58 5.19
CA TYR A 154 4.07 9.75 4.32
C TYR A 154 5.04 9.69 3.12
N SER A 155 6.31 9.34 3.36
CA SER A 155 7.31 9.13 2.30
C SER A 155 6.88 8.05 1.29
N GLY A 156 6.34 6.93 1.77
CA GLY A 156 5.82 5.86 0.90
C GLY A 156 4.63 6.31 0.05
N THR A 157 3.73 7.08 0.65
CA THR A 157 2.56 7.65 -0.05
C THR A 157 3.01 8.65 -1.12
N LEU A 158 3.88 9.60 -0.76
CA LEU A 158 4.44 10.59 -1.69
C LEU A 158 5.18 9.96 -2.87
N SER A 159 5.94 8.89 -2.64
CA SER A 159 6.64 8.17 -3.73
C SER A 159 5.66 7.58 -4.76
N THR A 160 4.51 7.09 -4.28
CA THR A 160 3.46 6.53 -5.15
C THR A 160 2.72 7.63 -5.91
N VAL A 161 2.40 8.73 -5.23
CA VAL A 161 1.75 9.90 -5.83
C VAL A 161 2.65 10.51 -6.92
N SER A 162 3.92 10.74 -6.61
CA SER A 162 4.90 11.27 -7.57
C SER A 162 5.02 10.39 -8.83
N SER A 163 5.08 9.06 -8.65
CA SER A 163 5.10 8.13 -9.79
C SER A 163 3.82 8.23 -10.64
N SER A 164 2.66 8.38 -10.00
CA SER A 164 1.36 8.48 -10.68
C SER A 164 1.21 9.80 -11.44
N VAL A 165 1.66 10.91 -10.86
CA VAL A 165 1.69 12.23 -11.50
C VAL A 165 2.63 12.21 -12.70
N ASN A 166 3.82 11.62 -12.56
CA ASN A 166 4.77 11.51 -13.68
C ASN A 166 4.20 10.65 -14.83
N ALA A 167 3.52 9.55 -14.50
CA ALA A 167 2.84 8.74 -15.51
C ALA A 167 1.71 9.51 -16.20
N LEU A 168 0.89 10.25 -15.46
CA LEU A 168 -0.20 11.06 -15.99
C LEU A 168 0.33 12.19 -16.90
N ALA A 169 1.40 12.88 -16.49
CA ALA A 169 2.05 13.90 -17.30
C ALA A 169 2.58 13.30 -18.61
N ALA A 170 3.24 12.14 -18.56
CA ALA A 170 3.74 11.45 -19.75
C ALA A 170 2.61 11.04 -20.71
N VAL A 171 1.50 10.51 -20.19
CA VAL A 171 0.31 10.15 -20.99
C VAL A 171 -0.30 11.40 -21.61
N THR A 172 -0.50 12.46 -20.82
CA THR A 172 -1.06 13.74 -21.30
C THR A 172 -0.23 14.31 -22.45
N VAL A 173 1.09 14.35 -22.28
CA VAL A 173 2.00 14.87 -23.31
C VAL A 173 2.00 14.01 -24.57
N THR A 174 2.06 12.69 -24.42
CA THR A 174 2.20 11.77 -25.56
C THR A 174 0.89 11.60 -26.33
N ASP A 175 -0.25 11.52 -25.62
CA ASP A 175 -1.53 11.15 -26.20
C ASP A 175 -2.44 12.36 -26.47
N LEU A 176 -2.31 13.46 -25.73
CA LEU A 176 -3.16 14.65 -25.91
C LEU A 176 -2.42 15.83 -26.56
N ILE A 177 -1.12 16.00 -26.33
CA ILE A 177 -0.39 17.16 -26.87
C ILE A 177 0.25 16.83 -28.22
N ARG A 178 1.01 15.73 -28.29
CA ARG A 178 1.77 15.34 -29.49
C ARG A 178 0.91 15.15 -30.76
N PRO A 179 -0.33 14.62 -30.71
CA PRO A 179 -1.14 14.45 -31.93
C PRO A 179 -1.68 15.76 -32.50
N TYR A 180 -1.90 16.78 -31.66
CA TYR A 180 -2.52 18.04 -32.06
C TYR A 180 -1.51 19.17 -32.26
N PHE A 181 -0.32 19.07 -31.67
CA PHE A 181 0.72 20.09 -31.73
C PHE A 181 2.09 19.48 -32.05
N SER A 182 2.73 19.95 -33.12
CA SER A 182 4.08 19.57 -33.52
C SER A 182 5.13 20.38 -32.73
N PHE A 183 5.35 20.01 -31.47
CA PHE A 183 6.40 20.60 -30.62
C PHE A 183 7.78 19.94 -30.84
N SER A 184 8.85 20.71 -30.64
CA SER A 184 10.23 20.19 -30.59
C SER A 184 10.44 19.34 -29.32
N GLU A 185 11.33 18.33 -29.36
CA GLU A 185 11.61 17.43 -28.21
C GLU A 185 11.95 18.20 -26.92
N GLN A 186 12.67 19.32 -27.03
CA GLN A 186 12.99 20.15 -25.88
C GLN A 186 11.75 20.80 -25.26
N GLN A 187 10.83 21.31 -26.07
CA GLN A 187 9.58 21.91 -25.59
C GLN A 187 8.69 20.84 -24.92
N LEU A 188 8.65 19.64 -25.49
CA LEU A 188 7.89 18.52 -24.94
C LEU A 188 8.38 18.10 -23.53
N ILE A 189 9.71 18.10 -23.33
CA ILE A 189 10.33 17.81 -22.03
C ILE A 189 10.00 18.92 -21.01
N TRP A 190 10.03 20.19 -21.43
CA TRP A 190 9.66 21.32 -20.55
C TRP A 190 8.18 21.30 -20.17
N THR A 191 7.29 20.97 -21.10
CA THR A 191 5.85 20.82 -20.79
C THR A 191 5.58 19.66 -19.84
N SER A 192 6.26 18.52 -20.02
CA SER A 192 6.17 17.38 -19.10
C SER A 192 6.65 17.74 -17.68
N LYS A 193 7.80 18.42 -17.57
CA LYS A 193 8.32 18.90 -16.28
C LYS A 193 7.40 19.93 -15.60
N GLY A 194 6.84 20.86 -16.38
CA GLY A 194 5.89 21.85 -15.86
C GLY A 194 4.62 21.20 -15.31
N LEU A 195 4.08 20.18 -16.00
CA LEU A 195 2.91 19.42 -15.56
C LEU A 195 3.19 18.57 -14.31
N SER A 196 4.40 18.00 -14.18
CA SER A 196 4.76 17.21 -12.99
C SER A 196 5.06 18.07 -11.75
N ASP A 197 5.65 19.26 -11.93
CA ASP A 197 6.02 20.15 -10.82
C ASP A 197 4.82 20.95 -10.28
N GLN A 198 3.89 21.38 -11.13
CA GLN A 198 2.70 22.15 -10.68
C GLN A 198 1.75 21.36 -9.77
N CYS A 199 1.83 20.02 -9.76
CA CYS A 199 1.00 19.19 -8.90
C CYS A 199 1.66 18.86 -7.54
N CYS A 200 2.94 19.23 -7.35
CA CYS A 200 3.72 18.98 -6.12
C CYS A 200 3.85 20.19 -5.18
N THR A 201 3.26 21.35 -5.54
CA THR A 201 3.10 22.53 -4.67
C THR A 201 1.68 22.66 -4.17
#